data_AF-A0ABD5WG40-F1
#
_entry.id   AF-A0ABD5WG40-F1
#
_cell.length_a   1.000
_cell.length_b   1.000
_cell.length_c   1.000
_cell.angle_alpha   90.00
_cell.angle_beta   90.00
_cell.angle_gamma   90.00
#
_symmetry.space_group_name_H-M   'P 1'
#
loop_
_entity.id
_entity.type
_entity.pdbx_description
1 polymer ?
#
loop_
_entity_poly.entity_id
_entity_poly.type
_entity_poly.pdbx_seq_one_letter_code
_entity_poly.pdbx_strand_id
1 'polypeptide(L)'
;MVARFDAGRVVGEIDLLLVTDERFVVLDYKTDETSTRSVDDLAEKHWPQLEVYAAALAQSDPNRTVETVLYFTAADTERRQEFDAFDLEDLQTDLETRLSQLRSASESEPLARR
;
A
#
# COMPACT_ATOMS: atom_id res chain seq x y z
N MET A 1 9.02 7.66 -0.92
CA MET A 1 9.33 6.43 -0.15
C MET A 1 9.77 5.31 -1.07
N VAL A 2 10.43 4.26 -0.55
CA VAL A 2 10.84 3.09 -1.35
C VAL A 2 10.64 1.82 -0.53
N ALA A 3 9.82 0.90 -1.02
CA ALA A 3 9.78 -0.49 -0.56
C ALA A 3 10.74 -1.34 -1.41
N ARG A 4 11.57 -2.15 -0.77
CA ARG A 4 12.59 -2.98 -1.42
C ARG A 4 12.27 -4.46 -1.24
N PHE A 5 12.45 -5.21 -2.31
CA PHE A 5 12.11 -6.61 -2.48
C PHE A 5 13.24 -7.26 -3.31
N ASP A 6 13.39 -8.58 -3.25
CA ASP A 6 14.36 -9.28 -4.09
C ASP A 6 13.96 -9.22 -5.57
N ALA A 7 12.66 -9.30 -5.84
CA ALA A 7 12.09 -9.14 -7.17
C ALA A 7 12.19 -7.71 -7.73
N GLY A 8 12.43 -6.69 -6.90
CA GLY A 8 12.55 -5.31 -7.35
C GLY A 8 12.31 -4.26 -6.27
N ARG A 9 11.84 -3.07 -6.68
CA ARG A 9 11.47 -2.01 -5.74
C ARG A 9 10.22 -1.30 -6.21
N VAL A 10 9.41 -0.85 -5.26
CA VAL A 10 8.28 0.04 -5.52
C VAL A 10 8.62 1.41 -4.95
N VAL A 11 8.42 2.44 -5.75
CA VAL A 11 8.67 3.84 -5.38
C VAL A 11 7.34 4.58 -5.43
N GLY A 12 7.02 5.29 -4.36
CA GLY A 12 5.77 6.04 -4.24
C GLY A 12 5.92 7.25 -3.33
N GLU A 13 4.87 8.05 -3.24
CA GLU A 13 4.79 9.26 -2.43
C GLU A 13 3.59 9.14 -1.49
N ILE A 14 3.82 9.30 -0.19
CA ILE A 14 2.75 9.32 0.80
C ILE A 14 2.20 10.74 0.86
N ASP A 15 0.88 10.89 0.77
CA ASP A 15 0.19 12.19 0.90
C ASP A 15 0.44 12.83 2.28
N LEU A 16 0.21 12.07 3.36
CA LEU A 16 0.49 12.50 4.73
C LEU A 16 1.00 11.34 5.59
N LEU A 17 2.13 11.58 6.25
CA LEU A 17 2.73 10.66 7.22
C LEU A 17 2.80 11.34 8.60
N LEU A 18 2.14 10.77 9.58
CA LEU A 18 2.30 11.14 10.98
C LEU A 18 3.20 10.11 11.67
N VAL A 19 4.15 10.60 12.45
CA VAL A 19 5.15 9.78 13.13
C VAL A 19 5.02 10.01 14.63
N THR A 20 4.77 8.94 15.36
CA THR A 20 4.77 8.93 16.83
C THR A 20 5.89 8.03 17.34
N ASP A 21 6.09 7.94 18.65
CA ASP A 21 7.09 7.03 19.21
C ASP A 21 6.72 5.54 19.02
N GLU A 22 5.42 5.23 18.94
CA GLU A 22 4.92 3.85 18.91
C GLU A 22 4.51 3.38 17.51
N ARG A 23 4.09 4.30 16.63
CA ARG A 23 3.50 3.95 15.33
C ARG A 23 3.70 5.00 14.24
N PHE A 24 3.59 4.53 13.01
CA PHE A 24 3.35 5.37 11.83
C PHE A 24 1.86 5.43 11.52
N VAL A 25 1.35 6.59 11.11
CA VAL A 25 0.00 6.72 10.54
C VAL A 25 0.11 7.32 9.14
N VAL A 26 -0.35 6.56 8.15
CA VAL A 26 -0.40 6.96 6.74
C VAL A 26 -1.83 7.36 6.41
N LEU A 27 -2.02 8.58 5.94
CA LEU A 27 -3.31 9.07 5.45
C LEU A 27 -3.19 9.37 3.96
N ASP A 28 -4.09 8.78 3.17
CA ASP A 28 -4.17 8.97 1.73
C ASP A 28 -5.57 9.50 1.36
N TYR A 29 -5.61 10.60 0.61
CA TYR A 29 -6.84 11.32 0.31
C TYR A 29 -7.43 10.86 -1.02
N LYS A 30 -8.67 10.41 -0.99
CA LYS A 30 -9.39 9.96 -2.17
C LYS A 30 -10.55 10.90 -2.52
N THR A 31 -10.68 11.19 -3.81
CA THR A 31 -11.75 12.02 -4.40
C THR A 31 -12.69 11.20 -5.28
N ASP A 32 -12.69 9.87 -5.13
CA ASP A 32 -13.57 8.98 -5.88
C ASP A 32 -15.04 9.39 -5.70
N GLU A 33 -15.83 9.28 -6.78
CA GLU A 33 -17.27 9.50 -6.73
C GLU A 33 -17.96 8.32 -6.05
N THR A 34 -18.75 8.60 -5.01
CA THR A 34 -19.41 7.57 -4.18
C THR A 34 -20.89 7.37 -4.52
N SER A 35 -21.34 7.85 -5.69
CA SER A 35 -22.74 7.78 -6.13
C SER A 35 -23.15 6.39 -6.61
N THR A 36 -22.20 5.61 -7.13
CA THR A 36 -22.45 4.32 -7.81
C THR A 36 -21.75 3.13 -7.15
N ARG A 37 -20.84 3.37 -6.19
CA ARG A 37 -20.08 2.34 -5.48
C ARG A 37 -19.98 2.70 -4.01
N SER A 38 -19.98 1.68 -3.16
CA SER A 38 -19.74 1.91 -1.74
C SER A 38 -18.29 2.31 -1.50
N VAL A 39 -18.04 2.96 -0.36
CA VAL A 39 -16.68 3.31 0.05
C VAL A 39 -15.83 2.06 0.31
N ASP A 40 -16.45 0.97 0.74
CA ASP A 40 -15.76 -0.31 0.93
C ASP A 40 -15.25 -0.88 -0.40
N ASP A 41 -16.08 -0.86 -1.46
CA ASP A 41 -15.66 -1.28 -2.80
C ASP A 41 -14.53 -0.40 -3.36
N LEU A 42 -14.58 0.90 -3.06
CA LEU A 42 -13.55 1.84 -3.49
C LEU A 42 -12.25 1.64 -2.71
N ALA A 43 -12.33 1.29 -1.42
CA ALA A 43 -11.17 1.02 -0.60
C ALA A 43 -10.37 -0.18 -1.11
N GLU A 44 -11.03 -1.25 -1.57
CA GLU A 44 -10.37 -2.43 -2.15
C GLU A 44 -9.41 -2.08 -3.31
N LYS A 45 -9.78 -1.09 -4.13
CA LYS A 45 -8.92 -0.61 -5.23
C LYS A 45 -7.65 0.08 -4.74
N HIS A 46 -7.71 0.71 -3.57
CA HIS A 46 -6.68 1.61 -3.07
C HIS A 46 -5.78 0.96 -2.01
N TRP A 47 -6.23 -0.11 -1.35
CA TRP A 47 -5.42 -0.83 -0.37
C TRP A 47 -4.03 -1.25 -0.83
N PRO A 48 -3.83 -1.77 -2.07
CA PRO A 48 -2.49 -2.15 -2.53
C PRO A 48 -1.46 -1.03 -2.47
N GLN A 49 -1.89 0.24 -2.62
CA GLN A 49 -1.01 1.40 -2.49
C GLN A 49 -0.56 1.58 -1.03
N LEU A 50 -1.49 1.51 -0.09
CA LEU A 50 -1.21 1.71 1.34
C LEU A 50 -0.48 0.50 1.95
N GLU A 51 -0.72 -0.71 1.44
CA GLU A 51 0.04 -1.92 1.77
C GLU A 51 1.54 -1.75 1.46
N VAL A 52 1.87 -1.27 0.26
CA VAL A 52 3.27 -0.97 -0.10
C VAL A 52 3.83 0.13 0.81
N TYR A 53 2.99 1.09 1.22
CA TYR A 53 3.43 2.13 2.14
C TYR A 53 3.77 1.57 3.52
N ALA A 54 2.92 0.70 4.06
CA ALA A 54 3.18 0.02 5.32
C ALA A 54 4.47 -0.81 5.26
N ALA A 55 4.68 -1.57 4.19
CA ALA A 55 5.90 -2.36 4.01
C ALA A 55 7.17 -1.48 3.97
N ALA A 56 7.18 -0.37 3.24
CA ALA A 56 8.34 0.52 3.21
C ALA A 56 8.65 1.16 4.56
N LEU A 57 7.62 1.50 5.35
CA LEU A 57 7.77 2.07 6.68
C LEU A 57 8.30 1.03 7.67
N ALA A 58 7.79 -0.20 7.62
CA ALA A 58 8.30 -1.32 8.41
C ALA A 58 9.78 -1.63 8.11
N GLN A 59 10.19 -1.55 6.84
CA GLN A 59 11.60 -1.68 6.45
C GLN A 59 12.48 -0.53 6.99
N SER A 60 11.90 0.63 7.30
CA SER A 60 12.62 1.78 7.85
C SER A 60 12.76 1.72 9.37
N ASP A 61 11.72 1.26 10.08
CA ASP A 61 11.75 0.97 11.51
C ASP A 61 10.78 -0.19 11.83
N PRO A 62 11.29 -1.42 12.01
CA PRO A 62 10.45 -2.60 12.19
C PRO A 62 9.84 -2.70 13.60
N ASN A 63 10.19 -1.82 14.53
CA ASN A 63 9.66 -1.86 15.90
C ASN A 63 8.34 -1.10 16.06
N ARG A 64 7.89 -0.39 15.01
CA ARG A 64 6.68 0.43 15.05
C ARG A 64 5.56 -0.26 14.31
N THR A 65 4.34 -0.15 14.83
CA THR A 65 3.14 -0.54 14.08
C THR A 65 2.83 0.50 13.00
N VAL A 66 2.00 0.11 12.03
CA VAL A 66 1.52 1.01 10.97
C VAL A 66 0.01 1.04 10.99
N GLU A 67 -0.58 2.22 11.07
CA GLU A 67 -1.99 2.47 10.73
C GLU A 67 -2.04 3.09 9.33
N THR A 68 -2.87 2.54 8.44
CA THR A 68 -3.13 3.12 7.13
C THR A 68 -4.58 3.55 7.05
N VAL A 69 -4.81 4.74 6.49
CA VAL A 69 -6.11 5.39 6.46
C VAL A 69 -6.37 5.90 5.05
N LEU A 70 -7.49 5.47 4.47
CA LEU A 70 -8.07 6.04 3.27
C LEU A 70 -9.16 7.03 3.69
N TYR A 71 -9.04 8.30 3.34
CA TYR A 71 -10.08 9.30 3.60
C TYR A 71 -10.76 9.72 2.30
N PHE A 72 -12.05 9.40 2.18
CA PHE A 72 -12.89 9.69 1.02
C PHE A 72 -13.59 11.04 1.20
N THR A 73 -12.98 12.07 0.64
CA THR A 73 -13.41 13.47 0.78
C THR A 73 -14.85 13.72 0.30
N ALA A 74 -15.31 13.02 -0.75
CA ALA A 74 -16.66 13.20 -1.30
C ALA A 74 -17.77 12.63 -0.39
N ALA A 75 -17.45 11.62 0.41
CA ALA A 75 -18.39 10.97 1.32
C ALA A 75 -18.13 11.31 2.80
N ASP A 76 -17.11 12.13 3.08
CA ASP A 76 -16.66 12.49 4.44
C ASP A 76 -16.53 11.27 5.37
N THR A 77 -15.85 10.24 4.89
CA THR A 77 -15.70 8.98 5.62
C THR A 77 -14.34 8.36 5.35
N GLU A 78 -13.92 7.49 6.24
CA GLU A 78 -12.61 6.85 6.19
C GLU A 78 -12.70 5.33 6.30
N ARG A 79 -11.64 4.68 5.86
CA ARG A 79 -11.37 3.26 6.13
C ARG A 79 -9.96 3.12 6.67
N ARG A 80 -9.78 2.18 7.59
CA ARG A 80 -8.52 1.96 8.29
C ARG A 80 -8.08 0.51 8.21
N GLN A 81 -6.78 0.30 8.19
CA GLN A 81 -6.13 -0.97 8.50
C GLN A 81 -5.00 -0.70 9.49
N GLU A 82 -4.78 -1.62 10.41
CA GLU A 82 -3.66 -1.60 11.34
C GLU A 82 -2.81 -2.84 11.08
N PHE A 83 -1.49 -2.65 11.15
CA PHE A 83 -0.52 -3.71 10.93
C PHE A 83 0.44 -3.73 12.12
N ASP A 84 0.45 -4.84 12.85
CA ASP A 84 1.50 -5.13 13.82
C ASP A 84 2.74 -5.74 13.15
N ALA A 85 3.74 -6.11 13.95
CA ALA A 85 4.98 -6.66 13.42
C ALA A 85 4.77 -7.97 12.63
N PHE A 86 3.81 -8.80 13.03
CA PHE A 86 3.49 -10.05 12.36
C PHE A 86 2.75 -9.78 11.04
N ASP A 87 1.75 -8.91 11.06
CA ASP A 87 1.03 -8.50 9.85
C ASP A 87 1.98 -7.90 8.80
N LEU A 88 2.97 -7.12 9.23
CA LEU A 88 3.97 -6.49 8.35
C LEU A 88 4.97 -7.49 7.76
N GLU A 89 5.28 -8.58 8.45
CA GLU A 89 6.13 -9.65 7.92
C GLU A 89 5.39 -10.45 6.83
N ASP A 90 4.14 -10.82 7.13
CA ASP A 90 3.26 -11.50 6.18
C ASP A 90 3.02 -10.62 4.93
N LEU A 91 2.72 -9.33 5.14
CA LEU A 91 2.51 -8.39 4.05
C LEU A 91 3.73 -8.24 3.14
N GLN A 92 4.95 -8.22 3.70
CA GLN A 92 6.17 -8.14 2.91
C GLN A 92 6.37 -9.40 2.05
N THR A 93 6.06 -10.58 2.58
CA THR A 93 6.12 -11.85 1.86
C THR A 93 5.11 -11.89 0.71
N ASP A 94 3.90 -11.41 0.96
CA ASP A 94 2.84 -11.27 -0.02
C ASP A 94 3.24 -10.34 -1.17
N LEU A 95 3.79 -9.17 -0.83
CA LEU A 95 4.25 -8.19 -1.83
C LEU A 95 5.43 -8.72 -2.65
N GLU A 96 6.40 -9.39 -2.04
CA GLU A 96 7.49 -10.08 -2.74
C GLU A 96 6.94 -11.08 -3.79
N THR A 97 5.94 -11.87 -3.39
CA THR A 97 5.30 -12.84 -4.26
C THR A 97 4.58 -12.16 -5.44
N ARG A 98 3.79 -11.12 -5.17
CA ARG A 98 3.05 -10.35 -6.21
C ARG A 98 4.02 -9.66 -7.17
N LEU A 99 5.11 -9.07 -6.68
CA LEU A 99 6.16 -8.45 -7.50
C LEU A 99 6.90 -9.47 -8.36
N SER A 100 7.22 -10.64 -7.81
CA SER A 100 7.84 -11.74 -8.57
C SER A 100 6.96 -12.19 -9.74
N GLN A 101 5.63 -12.27 -9.53
CA GLN A 101 4.66 -12.62 -10.57
C GLN A 101 4.54 -11.53 -11.64
N LEU A 102 4.48 -10.25 -11.25
CA LEU A 102 4.46 -9.15 -12.21
C LEU A 102 5.72 -9.11 -13.08
N ARG A 103 6.87 -9.37 -12.47
CA ARG A 103 8.14 -9.43 -13.20
C ARG A 103 8.14 -10.57 -14.21
N SER A 104 7.77 -11.78 -13.82
CA SER A 104 7.76 -12.93 -14.74
C SER A 104 6.76 -12.75 -15.88
N ALA A 105 5.60 -12.14 -15.62
CA ALA A 105 4.63 -11.79 -16.66
C ALA A 105 5.22 -10.79 -17.68
N SER A 106 5.94 -9.77 -17.22
CA SER A 106 6.58 -8.78 -18.10
C SER A 106 7.73 -9.37 -18.93
N GLU A 107 8.44 -10.38 -18.42
CA GLU A 107 9.51 -11.09 -19.13
C GLU A 107 8.96 -12.11 -20.15
N SER A 108 7.68 -12.50 -20.03
CA SER A 108 7.02 -13.50 -20.89
C SER A 108 6.27 -12.92 -22.08
N GLU A 109 6.06 -11.59 -22.15
CA GLU A 109 5.50 -10.95 -23.34
C GLU A 109 6.53 -10.93 -24.48
N PRO A 110 6.26 -11.59 -25.62
CA PRO A 110 7.15 -11.50 -26.77
C PRO A 110 7.16 -10.05 -27.27
N LEU A 111 8.33 -9.57 -27.70
CA LEU A 111 8.52 -8.31 -28.41
C LEU A 111 7.73 -8.29 -29.73
N ALA A 112 6.41 -8.13 -29.65
CA ALA A 112 5.51 -8.03 -30.77
C ALA A 112 4.90 -6.63 -30.78
N ARG A 113 5.71 -5.68 -31.24
CA ARG A 113 5.29 -4.46 -31.97
C ARG A 113 6.55 -3.74 -32.47
N ARG A 114 6.88 -4.00 -33.74
CA ARG A 114 7.58 -3.05 -34.61
C ARG A 114 6.53 -2.43 -35.53
#